data_AF-A0A959GEX8-F1
#
_entry.id   AF-A0A959GEX8-F1
#
_cell.length_a   1.000
_cell.length_b   1.000
_cell.length_c   1.000
_cell.angle_alpha   90.00
_cell.angle_beta   90.00
_cell.angle_gamma   90.00
#
_symmetry.space_group_name_H-M   'P 1'
#
loop_
_entity.id
_entity.type
_entity.pdbx_description
1 polymer ?
#
loop_
_entity_poly.entity_id
_entity_poly.type
_entity_poly.pdbx_seq_one_letter_code
_entity_poly.pdbx_strand_id
1 'polypeptide(L)'
;PPKGYVSNNMDCDDINPDINPDAEEVLDSLDNNCNGMVDEGLVASQAPTATQWNVFPNPTNGQLFIQGDFRGQAIFRVIDINGRVVVEQQISMQNGEVVLSLGSIPSGVYLIECQKMDGARLFVGRVLKI
;
A
#
# COMPACT_ATOMS: atom_id res chain seq x y z
N PRO A 1 23.49 43.55 7.07
CA PRO A 1 23.65 42.11 7.38
C PRO A 1 25.09 41.63 7.11
N PRO A 2 25.59 40.61 7.83
CA PRO A 2 26.87 39.96 7.54
C PRO A 2 26.88 39.33 6.14
N LYS A 3 28.07 39.03 5.63
CA LYS A 3 28.23 38.37 4.32
C LYS A 3 27.60 36.97 4.37
N GLY A 4 26.49 36.77 3.64
CA GLY A 4 25.68 35.55 3.68
C GLY A 4 24.25 35.74 4.20
N TYR A 5 23.89 36.95 4.66
CA TYR A 5 22.55 37.26 5.18
C TYR A 5 21.85 38.29 4.28
N VAL A 6 20.57 38.05 3.99
CA VAL A 6 19.67 39.04 3.37
C VAL A 6 19.17 40.03 4.42
N SER A 7 18.72 41.22 4.01
CA SER A 7 18.29 42.30 4.93
C SER A 7 16.78 42.48 5.01
N ASN A 8 16.02 41.60 4.35
CA ASN A 8 14.56 41.59 4.33
C ASN A 8 14.09 40.33 5.07
N ASN A 9 12.84 40.28 5.54
CA ASN A 9 12.28 39.12 6.24
C ASN A 9 12.03 37.90 5.30
N MET A 10 12.85 37.72 4.28
CA MET A 10 12.70 36.61 3.33
C MET A 10 13.39 35.34 3.83
N ASP A 11 14.30 35.43 4.81
CA ASP A 11 14.66 34.30 5.68
C ASP A 11 13.56 34.10 6.73
N CYS A 12 12.85 32.97 6.66
CA CYS A 12 11.78 32.67 7.62
C CYS A 12 12.33 32.34 9.00
N ASP A 13 13.59 31.88 9.07
CA ASP A 13 14.27 31.54 10.32
C ASP A 13 15.77 31.91 10.30
N ASP A 14 16.10 33.13 10.73
CA ASP A 14 17.47 33.69 10.79
C ASP A 14 18.48 32.88 11.62
N ILE A 15 18.00 32.00 12.51
CA ILE A 15 18.85 31.17 13.36
C ILE A 15 19.12 29.79 12.74
N ASN A 16 18.41 29.42 11.68
CA ASN A 16 18.53 28.12 11.02
C ASN A 16 19.04 28.28 9.57
N PRO A 17 20.31 27.94 9.29
CA PRO A 17 20.85 28.04 7.94
C PRO A 17 20.17 27.11 6.93
N ASP A 18 19.44 26.09 7.39
CA ASP A 18 18.71 25.15 6.53
C ASP A 18 17.30 25.65 6.15
N ILE A 19 16.88 26.83 6.63
CA ILE A 19 15.58 27.45 6.31
C ILE A 19 15.83 28.82 5.65
N ASN A 20 15.78 28.86 4.33
CA ASN A 20 16.03 30.07 3.54
C ASN A 20 15.50 29.91 2.10
N PRO A 21 15.31 31.00 1.33
CA PRO A 21 14.77 30.95 -0.03
C PRO A 21 15.44 30.02 -1.05
N ASP A 22 16.71 29.65 -0.82
CA ASP A 22 17.48 28.77 -1.69
C ASP A 22 17.59 27.32 -1.15
N ALA A 23 16.95 27.01 -0.01
CA ALA A 23 16.96 25.67 0.56
C ALA A 23 16.15 24.68 -0.28
N GLU A 24 16.50 23.41 -0.22
CA GLU A 24 15.65 22.34 -0.73
C GLU A 24 14.61 21.97 0.34
N GLU A 25 13.39 21.66 -0.08
CA GLU A 25 12.37 21.13 0.82
C GLU A 25 12.82 19.81 1.44
N VAL A 26 12.49 19.61 2.72
CA VAL A 26 12.64 18.35 3.46
C VAL A 26 11.29 17.99 4.07
N LEU A 27 10.96 16.70 4.13
CA LEU A 27 9.69 16.23 4.69
C LEU A 27 9.72 16.26 6.23
N ASP A 28 9.78 17.46 6.79
CA ASP A 28 9.87 17.74 8.22
C ASP A 28 8.70 18.59 8.74
N SER A 29 7.72 18.88 7.87
CA SER A 29 6.57 19.73 8.16
C SER A 29 6.91 21.20 8.39
N LEU A 30 8.05 21.66 7.87
CA LEU A 30 8.46 23.06 7.79
C LEU A 30 8.51 23.51 6.32
N ASP A 31 8.43 24.82 6.11
CA ASP A 31 8.70 25.46 4.81
C ASP A 31 10.20 25.79 4.81
N ASN A 32 11.03 24.91 4.25
CA ASN A 32 12.48 25.09 4.29
C ASN A 32 12.90 26.17 3.29
N ASN A 33 12.21 26.28 2.15
CA ASN A 33 12.57 27.20 1.08
C ASN A 33 11.84 28.55 1.10
N CYS A 34 11.09 28.84 2.17
CA CYS A 34 10.43 30.11 2.40
C CYS A 34 9.48 30.58 1.28
N ASN A 35 8.88 29.65 0.54
CA ASN A 35 7.98 30.00 -0.56
C ASN A 35 6.50 30.10 -0.13
N GLY A 36 6.20 29.81 1.13
CA GLY A 36 4.87 29.84 1.72
C GLY A 36 4.08 28.53 1.55
N MET A 37 4.71 27.49 1.02
CA MET A 37 4.19 26.12 0.97
C MET A 37 5.06 25.24 1.87
N VAL A 38 4.47 24.21 2.46
CA VAL A 38 5.16 23.28 3.35
C VAL A 38 5.28 21.95 2.62
N ASP A 39 6.49 21.38 2.60
CA ASP A 39 6.82 20.10 2.01
C ASP A 39 6.41 19.97 0.52
N GLU A 40 6.41 21.05 -0.26
CA GLU A 40 5.91 20.98 -1.64
C GLU A 40 6.84 20.20 -2.56
N GLY A 41 6.25 19.46 -3.49
CA GLY A 41 7.00 18.55 -4.36
C GLY A 41 7.56 17.32 -3.63
N LEU A 42 7.46 17.26 -2.29
CA LEU A 42 7.79 16.09 -1.51
C LEU A 42 6.54 15.25 -1.28
N VAL A 43 6.62 14.00 -1.72
CA VAL A 43 5.64 13.00 -1.33
C VAL A 43 6.24 12.26 -0.15
N ALA A 44 5.57 12.33 0.99
CA ALA A 44 5.81 11.43 2.09
C ALA A 44 5.66 10.00 1.58
N SER A 45 6.78 9.37 1.20
CA SER A 45 6.82 7.93 0.99
C SER A 45 6.76 7.27 2.36
N GLN A 46 5.64 7.45 3.05
CA GLN A 46 5.22 6.52 4.08
C GLN A 46 4.94 5.19 3.37
N ALA A 47 6.00 4.43 3.13
CA ALA A 47 5.86 3.00 3.00
C ALA A 47 5.34 2.47 4.35
N PRO A 48 4.34 1.58 4.33
CA PRO A 48 4.17 0.62 3.27
C PRO A 48 3.11 1.09 2.26
N THR A 49 3.50 1.02 0.99
CA THR A 49 2.64 0.55 -0.11
C THR A 49 2.17 -0.89 0.18
N ALA A 50 1.52 -1.11 1.32
CA ALA A 50 0.67 -2.26 1.47
C ALA A 50 -0.56 -1.92 0.63
N THR A 51 -0.58 -2.41 -0.60
CA THR A 51 -1.81 -2.58 -1.36
C THR A 51 -2.85 -3.10 -0.37
N GLN A 52 -3.83 -2.30 0.02
CA GLN A 52 -4.72 -2.67 1.12
C GLN A 52 -5.71 -3.67 0.58
N TRP A 53 -5.40 -4.95 0.77
CA TRP A 53 -6.24 -6.04 0.30
C TRP A 53 -7.40 -6.27 1.29
N ASN A 54 -8.62 -6.00 0.85
CA ASN A 54 -9.83 -6.27 1.62
C ASN A 54 -10.41 -7.63 1.23
N VAL A 55 -10.60 -8.51 2.21
CA VAL A 55 -11.18 -9.85 2.01
C VAL A 55 -12.43 -9.99 2.86
N PHE A 56 -13.59 -10.15 2.22
CA PHE A 56 -14.89 -10.22 2.89
C PHE A 56 -15.88 -11.11 2.12
N PRO A 57 -16.92 -11.64 2.76
CA PRO A 57 -17.11 -11.70 4.21
C PRO A 57 -16.09 -12.64 4.86
N ASN A 58 -15.60 -12.31 6.04
CA ASN A 58 -14.77 -13.20 6.85
C ASN A 58 -15.30 -13.18 8.29
N PRO A 59 -16.02 -14.21 8.75
CA PRO A 59 -16.16 -15.55 8.15
C PRO A 59 -17.02 -15.60 6.86
N THR A 60 -16.83 -16.62 6.03
CA THR A 60 -17.61 -16.86 4.78
C THR A 60 -18.34 -18.19 4.78
N ASN A 61 -19.52 -18.23 4.13
CA ASN A 61 -20.28 -19.45 3.85
C ASN A 61 -19.87 -20.16 2.54
N GLY A 62 -18.83 -19.70 1.85
CA GLY A 62 -18.34 -20.32 0.61
C GLY A 62 -18.09 -19.39 -0.57
N GLN A 63 -18.26 -18.08 -0.41
CA GLN A 63 -17.88 -17.08 -1.43
C GLN A 63 -17.16 -15.90 -0.78
N LEU A 64 -16.11 -15.41 -1.43
CA LEU A 64 -15.29 -14.32 -0.95
C LEU A 64 -15.06 -13.30 -2.05
N PHE A 65 -15.09 -12.04 -1.65
CA PHE A 65 -14.69 -10.88 -2.43
C PHE A 65 -13.32 -10.45 -1.93
N ILE A 66 -12.39 -10.31 -2.87
CA ILE A 66 -11.04 -9.86 -2.62
C ILE A 66 -10.85 -8.59 -3.43
N GLN A 67 -10.69 -7.47 -2.73
CA GLN A 67 -10.45 -6.16 -3.32
C GLN A 67 -9.00 -5.74 -3.08
N GLY A 68 -8.35 -5.14 -4.07
CA GLY A 68 -7.00 -4.60 -3.94
C GLY A 68 -6.54 -3.85 -5.20
N ASP A 69 -5.44 -3.11 -5.11
CA ASP A 69 -4.98 -2.19 -6.16
C ASP A 69 -4.22 -2.87 -7.31
N PHE A 70 -4.36 -4.19 -7.47
CA PHE A 70 -3.69 -4.91 -8.56
C PHE A 70 -4.58 -4.97 -9.82
N ARG A 71 -3.96 -4.70 -10.97
CA ARG A 71 -4.55 -4.90 -12.30
C ARG A 71 -3.68 -5.86 -13.10
N GLY A 72 -4.31 -6.84 -13.75
CA GLY A 72 -3.63 -7.86 -14.56
C GLY A 72 -3.95 -9.28 -14.14
N GLN A 73 -3.21 -10.25 -14.69
CA GLN A 73 -3.38 -11.67 -14.37
C GLN A 73 -2.62 -12.04 -13.10
N ALA A 74 -3.31 -12.73 -12.18
CA ALA A 74 -2.74 -13.30 -10.98
C ALA A 74 -3.30 -14.72 -10.73
N ILE A 75 -2.52 -15.52 -10.02
CA ILE A 75 -2.92 -16.84 -9.51
C ILE A 75 -3.36 -16.66 -8.06
N PHE A 76 -4.57 -17.10 -7.78
CA PHE A 76 -5.12 -17.24 -6.44
C PHE A 76 -4.99 -18.68 -5.97
N ARG A 77 -4.42 -18.88 -4.78
CA ARG A 77 -4.37 -20.17 -4.12
C ARG A 77 -5.08 -20.11 -2.80
N VAL A 78 -5.87 -21.13 -2.52
CA VAL A 78 -6.44 -21.38 -1.20
C VAL A 78 -5.69 -22.55 -0.61
N ILE A 79 -5.11 -22.33 0.57
CA ILE A 79 -4.18 -23.24 1.22
C ILE A 79 -4.77 -23.61 2.58
N ASP A 80 -4.84 -24.90 2.90
CA ASP A 80 -5.29 -25.37 4.21
C ASP A 80 -4.22 -25.14 5.30
N ILE A 81 -4.56 -25.39 6.57
CA ILE A 81 -3.61 -25.25 7.70
C ILE A 81 -2.40 -26.21 7.62
N ASN A 82 -2.47 -27.26 6.79
CA ASN A 82 -1.37 -28.19 6.57
C ASN A 82 -0.46 -27.75 5.40
N GLY A 83 -0.74 -26.60 4.78
CA GLY A 83 0.02 -26.08 3.64
C GLY A 83 -0.37 -26.67 2.28
N ARG A 84 -1.47 -27.43 2.19
CA ARG A 84 -1.92 -28.01 0.93
C ARG A 84 -2.76 -27.01 0.15
N VAL A 85 -2.45 -26.84 -1.14
CA VAL A 85 -3.27 -26.05 -2.06
C VAL A 85 -4.55 -26.84 -2.36
N VAL A 86 -5.70 -26.33 -1.91
CA VAL A 86 -7.02 -26.95 -2.11
C VAL A 86 -7.80 -26.31 -3.25
N VAL A 87 -7.46 -25.07 -3.62
CA VAL A 87 -8.00 -24.37 -4.80
C VAL A 87 -6.87 -23.57 -5.43
N GLU A 88 -6.75 -23.61 -6.75
CA GLU A 88 -5.88 -22.74 -7.53
C GLU A 88 -6.66 -22.18 -8.72
N GLN A 89 -6.63 -20.88 -8.93
CA GLN A 89 -7.34 -20.22 -10.02
C GLN A 89 -6.55 -19.04 -10.57
N GLN A 90 -6.36 -19.00 -11.89
CA GLN A 90 -5.81 -17.84 -12.58
C GLN A 90 -6.94 -16.86 -12.94
N ILE A 91 -6.85 -15.63 -12.46
CA ILE A 91 -7.89 -14.60 -12.59
C ILE A 91 -7.28 -13.30 -13.10
N SER A 92 -7.99 -12.63 -14.01
CA SER A 92 -7.63 -11.29 -14.48
C SER A 92 -8.37 -10.24 -13.67
N MET A 93 -7.65 -9.46 -12.88
CA MET A 93 -8.19 -8.31 -12.16
C MET A 93 -8.33 -7.13 -13.10
N GLN A 94 -9.57 -6.82 -13.50
CA GLN A 94 -9.86 -5.63 -14.33
C GLN A 94 -10.26 -4.43 -13.46
N ASN A 95 -11.10 -4.65 -12.44
CA ASN A 95 -11.66 -3.60 -11.59
C ASN A 95 -11.12 -3.61 -10.15
N GLY A 96 -10.03 -4.34 -9.89
CA GLY A 96 -9.46 -4.47 -8.54
C GLY A 96 -10.30 -5.33 -7.59
N GLU A 97 -11.28 -6.09 -8.09
CA GLU A 97 -12.09 -7.01 -7.31
C GLU A 97 -12.09 -8.41 -7.95
N VAL A 98 -12.03 -9.43 -7.11
CA VAL A 98 -12.07 -10.85 -7.48
C VAL A 98 -13.05 -11.58 -6.58
N VAL A 99 -13.82 -12.49 -7.18
CA VAL A 99 -14.69 -13.41 -6.45
C VAL A 99 -14.07 -14.80 -6.45
N LEU A 100 -13.84 -15.36 -5.26
CA LEU A 100 -13.43 -16.75 -5.08
C LEU A 100 -14.57 -17.59 -4.51
N SER A 101 -14.80 -18.75 -5.12
CA SER A 101 -15.74 -19.74 -4.61
C SER A 101 -15.01 -20.80 -3.79
N LEU A 102 -15.36 -20.89 -2.52
CA LEU A 102 -14.92 -21.93 -1.59
C LEU A 102 -16.00 -23.00 -1.37
N GLY A 103 -17.15 -22.96 -2.05
CA GLY A 103 -18.28 -23.87 -1.81
C GLY A 103 -17.91 -25.37 -1.77
N SER A 104 -16.93 -25.78 -2.57
CA SER A 104 -16.51 -27.19 -2.71
C SER A 104 -15.53 -27.70 -1.65
N ILE A 105 -15.00 -26.83 -0.76
CA ILE A 105 -14.06 -27.24 0.29
C ILE A 105 -14.74 -27.31 1.67
N PRO A 106 -14.27 -28.11 2.64
CA PRO A 106 -14.85 -28.16 3.99
C PRO A 106 -14.78 -26.81 4.74
N SER A 107 -15.57 -26.67 5.81
CA SER A 107 -15.43 -25.54 6.74
C SER A 107 -14.09 -25.66 7.50
N GLY A 108 -13.43 -24.52 7.73
CA GLY A 108 -12.09 -24.49 8.30
C GLY A 108 -11.39 -23.15 8.11
N VAL A 109 -10.16 -23.06 8.63
CA VAL A 109 -9.29 -21.89 8.42
C VAL A 109 -8.41 -22.14 7.20
N TYR A 110 -8.35 -21.15 6.32
CA TYR A 110 -7.57 -21.19 5.09
C TYR A 110 -6.71 -19.94 4.95
N LEU A 111 -5.58 -20.07 4.25
CA LEU A 111 -4.80 -18.96 3.74
C LEU A 111 -5.12 -18.75 2.27
N ILE A 112 -5.25 -17.50 1.88
CA ILE A 112 -5.42 -17.09 0.48
C ILE A 112 -4.15 -16.38 0.05
N GLU A 113 -3.47 -16.93 -0.94
CA GLU A 113 -2.28 -16.34 -1.56
C GLU A 113 -2.66 -15.80 -2.94
N CYS A 114 -2.23 -14.57 -3.25
CA CYS A 114 -2.26 -14.00 -4.59
C CYS A 114 -0.83 -13.86 -5.10
N GLN A 115 -0.55 -14.40 -6.28
CA GLN A 115 0.76 -14.36 -6.93
C GLN A 115 0.63 -13.83 -8.35
N LYS A 116 1.51 -12.91 -8.76
CA LYS A 116 1.67 -12.51 -10.16
C LYS A 116 2.15 -13.68 -11.02
N MET A 117 1.95 -13.54 -12.33
CA MET A 117 2.45 -14.52 -13.31
C MET A 117 3.97 -14.63 -13.35
N ASP A 118 4.69 -13.59 -12.91
CA ASP A 118 6.16 -13.56 -12.83
C ASP A 118 6.73 -14.26 -11.57
N GLY A 119 5.87 -14.73 -10.65
CA GLY A 119 6.33 -15.34 -9.39
C GLY A 119 6.16 -14.45 -8.16
N ALA A 120 5.98 -13.14 -8.32
CA ALA A 120 5.95 -12.23 -7.19
C ALA A 120 4.66 -12.40 -6.37
N ARG A 121 4.81 -12.62 -5.07
CA ARG A 121 3.70 -12.66 -4.12
C ARG A 121 3.15 -11.26 -3.90
N LEU A 122 1.84 -11.11 -4.08
CA LEU A 122 1.13 -9.84 -3.92
C LEU A 122 0.43 -9.72 -2.57
N PHE A 123 -0.15 -10.83 -2.10
CA PHE A 123 -1.00 -10.83 -0.92
C PHE A 123 -1.05 -12.21 -0.29
N VAL A 124 -1.12 -12.23 1.05
CA VAL A 124 -1.53 -13.40 1.82
C VAL A 124 -2.54 -12.96 2.87
N GLY A 125 -3.70 -13.60 2.91
CA GLY A 125 -4.76 -13.33 3.87
C GLY A 125 -5.28 -14.59 4.55
N ARG A 126 -5.74 -14.48 5.79
CA ARG A 126 -6.40 -15.59 6.50
C ARG A 126 -7.92 -15.44 6.40
N VAL A 127 -8.61 -16.52 6.06
CA VAL A 127 -10.06 -16.58 6.02
C VAL A 127 -10.60 -17.77 6.80
N LEU A 128 -11.70 -17.54 7.51
CA LEU A 128 -12.51 -18.60 8.11
C LEU A 128 -13.68 -18.93 7.18
N LYS A 129 -13.76 -20.19 6.74
CA LYS A 129 -14.96 -20.73 6.10
C LYS A 129 -15.79 -21.44 7.17
N ILE A 130 -17.07 -21.06 7.29
CA ILE A 130 -18.05 -21.70 8.16
C ILE A 130 -19.07 -22.47 7.34
#